data_AF-U9U8A2-F1
#
_entry.id   AF-U9U8A2-F1
#
_cell.length_a   1.000
_cell.length_b   1.000
_cell.length_c   1.000
_cell.angle_alpha   90.00
_cell.angle_beta   90.00
_cell.angle_gamma   90.00
#
_symmetry.space_group_name_H-M   'P 1'
#
loop_
_entity.id
_entity.type
_entity.pdbx_description
1 polymer ?
#
loop_
_entity_poly.entity_id
_entity_poly.type
_entity_poly.pdbx_seq_one_letter_code
_entity_poly.pdbx_strand_id
1 'polypeptide(L)'
;KNCLSVLLCANSTGSHKFPSLIIGKSLNSRCFKNINKSALPITYCANSKAWMRSDIFIEWLQHLDRWFCTINRKILLLVDNADKSTKQKKTKQKPDIKLTNIKLVYLPSNTTAHLQPMDAEIICSFKSKYK
;
A
#
# COMPACT_ATOMS: atom_id res chain seq x y z
N LYS A 1 -2.38 22.78 0.34
CA LYS A 1 -2.89 21.46 0.79
C LYS A 1 -1.72 20.49 1.01
N ASN A 2 -1.51 20.07 2.26
CA ASN A 2 -0.61 18.97 2.59
C ASN A 2 -1.36 17.66 2.34
N CYS A 3 -0.76 16.76 1.57
CA CYS A 3 -1.34 15.47 1.23
C CYS A 3 -0.33 14.40 1.63
N LEU A 4 -0.82 13.32 2.21
CA LEU A 4 -0.07 12.14 2.56
C LEU A 4 -0.86 10.94 2.04
N SER A 5 -0.21 10.06 1.30
CA SER A 5 -0.80 8.75 0.98
C SER A 5 -0.24 7.71 1.93
N VAL A 6 -1.10 6.80 2.36
CA VAL A 6 -0.75 5.70 3.28
C VAL A 6 -1.24 4.42 2.63
N LEU A 7 -0.32 3.48 2.41
CA LEU A 7 -0.67 2.10 2.08
C LEU A 7 -0.67 1.29 3.37
N LEU A 8 -1.82 0.68 3.64
CA LEU A 8 -2.04 -0.24 4.74
C LEU A 8 -2.15 -1.66 4.17
N CYS A 9 -1.63 -2.64 4.90
CA CYS A 9 -1.76 -4.05 4.55
C CYS A 9 -1.82 -4.88 5.83
N ALA A 10 -2.71 -5.86 5.85
CA ALA A 10 -2.90 -6.77 6.99
C ALA A 10 -3.34 -8.15 6.47
N ASN A 11 -3.22 -9.17 7.30
CA ASN A 11 -3.82 -10.47 7.02
C ASN A 11 -5.36 -10.42 7.17
N SER A 12 -6.05 -11.45 6.68
CA SER A 12 -7.51 -11.51 6.67
C SER A 12 -8.17 -11.42 8.04
N THR A 13 -7.50 -11.92 9.09
CA THR A 13 -8.00 -11.86 10.47
C THR A 13 -7.64 -10.56 11.19
N GLY A 14 -6.81 -9.70 10.60
CA GLY A 14 -6.31 -8.48 11.23
C GLY A 14 -5.30 -8.70 12.37
N SER A 15 -4.92 -9.94 12.67
CA SER A 15 -3.95 -10.28 13.73
C SER A 15 -2.52 -9.87 13.40
N HIS A 16 -2.22 -9.67 12.12
CA HIS A 16 -0.91 -9.23 11.66
C HIS A 16 -1.07 -8.05 10.69
N LYS A 17 -0.33 -6.98 10.98
CA LYS A 17 -0.27 -5.76 10.17
C LYS A 17 1.14 -5.60 9.65
N PHE A 18 1.27 -5.30 8.37
CA PHE A 18 2.56 -5.01 7.77
C PHE A 18 2.95 -3.54 8.03
N PRO A 19 4.26 -3.24 8.09
CA PRO A 19 4.74 -1.86 8.13
C PRO A 19 4.08 -1.02 7.05
N SER A 20 3.54 0.14 7.44
CA SER A 20 2.83 1.02 6.52
C SER A 20 3.82 1.71 5.59
N LEU A 21 3.44 1.87 4.32
CA LEU A 21 4.16 2.70 3.37
C LEU A 21 3.52 4.09 3.32
N ILE A 22 4.32 5.10 3.63
CA ILE A 22 3.92 6.49 3.71
C ILE A 22 4.54 7.26 2.55
N ILE A 23 3.71 8.00 1.81
CA ILE A 23 4.14 8.82 0.67
C ILE A 23 3.84 10.27 0.95
N GLY A 24 4.88 11.07 1.15
CA GLY A 24 4.79 12.51 1.32
C GLY A 24 5.23 13.31 0.10
N LYS A 25 5.20 14.65 0.23
CA LYS A 25 5.66 15.57 -0.84
C LYS A 25 7.17 15.78 -0.87
N SER A 26 7.82 15.70 0.29
CA SER A 26 9.25 15.97 0.45
C SER A 26 9.90 14.82 1.20
N LEU A 27 11.07 14.39 0.73
CA LEU A 27 11.84 13.34 1.39
C LEU A 27 12.26 13.77 2.81
N ASN A 28 12.59 15.06 2.97
CA ASN A 28 13.06 15.67 4.22
C ASN A 28 12.08 16.77 4.65
N SER A 29 10.86 16.38 5.02
CA SER A 29 9.92 17.31 5.62
C SER A 29 10.40 17.77 7.00
N ARG A 30 9.98 18.97 7.40
CA ARG A 30 10.30 19.54 8.72
C ARG A 30 9.87 18.64 9.88
N CYS A 31 8.83 17.82 9.70
CA CYS A 31 8.38 16.90 10.75
C CYS A 31 9.36 15.76 11.04
N PHE A 32 10.33 15.47 10.17
CA PHE A 32 11.40 14.50 10.45
C PHE A 32 12.66 15.15 11.02
N LYS A 33 12.66 16.46 11.30
CA LYS A 33 13.81 17.11 11.91
C LYS A 33 14.09 16.46 13.26
N ASN A 34 15.33 16.03 13.47
CA ASN A 34 15.78 15.32 14.68
C ASN A 34 15.10 13.96 14.92
N ILE A 35 14.46 13.37 13.90
CA ILE A 35 13.89 12.02 13.98
C ILE A 35 14.80 11.05 13.21
N ASN A 36 15.21 9.96 13.87
CA ASN A 36 15.84 8.84 13.19
C ASN A 36 14.79 8.07 12.37
N LYS A 37 14.70 8.36 11.07
CA LYS A 37 13.74 7.71 10.17
C LYS A 37 13.90 6.19 10.11
N SER A 38 15.13 5.69 10.24
CA SER A 38 15.42 4.25 10.20
C SER A 38 14.89 3.50 11.43
N ALA A 39 14.62 4.21 12.53
CA ALA A 39 14.03 3.63 13.73
C ALA A 39 12.49 3.60 13.69
N LEU A 40 11.86 4.23 12.69
CA LEU A 40 10.41 4.21 12.57
C LEU A 40 9.93 2.90 11.96
N PRO A 41 8.82 2.30 12.46
CA PRO A 41 8.26 1.07 11.92
C PRO A 41 7.43 1.31 10.64
N ILE A 42 7.90 2.21 9.77
CA ILE A 42 7.25 2.58 8.51
C ILE A 42 8.28 2.64 7.39
N THR A 43 7.82 2.43 6.17
CA THR A 43 8.58 2.82 4.98
C THR A 43 8.11 4.21 4.55
N TYR A 44 9.04 5.13 4.31
CA TYR A 44 8.71 6.48 3.85
C TYR A 44 9.34 6.77 2.48
N CYS A 45 8.53 7.20 1.53
CA CYS A 45 8.99 7.72 0.24
C CYS A 45 8.34 9.08 -0.05
N ALA A 46 8.85 9.77 -1.07
CA ALA A 46 8.35 11.09 -1.42
C ALA A 46 8.25 11.30 -2.93
N ASN A 47 7.18 11.95 -3.35
CA ASN A 47 7.05 12.50 -4.71
C ASN A 47 6.20 13.78 -4.68
N SER A 48 6.34 14.64 -5.69
CA SER A 48 5.72 15.98 -5.70
C SER A 48 4.19 15.99 -5.51
N LYS A 49 3.51 14.90 -5.89
CA LYS A 49 2.05 14.74 -5.79
C LYS A 49 1.61 14.02 -4.51
N ALA A 50 2.53 13.39 -3.77
CA ALA A 50 2.27 12.55 -2.60
C ALA A 50 1.19 11.47 -2.84
N TRP A 51 1.17 10.91 -4.05
CA TRP A 51 0.23 9.87 -4.48
C TRP A 51 0.95 8.53 -4.72
N MET A 52 0.20 7.43 -4.73
CA MET A 52 0.71 6.12 -5.11
C MET A 52 1.06 6.10 -6.61
N ARG A 53 2.31 5.74 -6.93
CA ARG A 53 2.76 5.47 -8.30
C ARG A 53 2.99 3.97 -8.48
N SER A 54 2.91 3.49 -9.71
CA SER A 54 3.10 2.08 -10.03
C SER A 54 4.48 1.57 -9.62
N ASP A 55 5.55 2.33 -9.85
CA ASP A 55 6.91 1.96 -9.46
C ASP A 55 7.08 1.80 -7.94
N ILE A 56 6.52 2.74 -7.16
CA ILE A 56 6.52 2.67 -5.69
C ILE A 56 5.78 1.41 -5.21
N PHE A 57 4.62 1.10 -5.79
CA PHE A 57 3.84 -0.09 -5.45
C PHE A 57 4.60 -1.37 -5.80
N ILE A 58 5.25 -1.39 -6.96
CA ILE A 58 6.06 -2.51 -7.46
C ILE A 58 7.23 -2.80 -6.54
N GLU A 59 7.98 -1.77 -6.13
CA GLU A 59 9.11 -1.90 -5.22
C GLU A 59 8.68 -2.45 -3.86
N TRP A 60 7.58 -1.91 -3.31
CA TRP A 60 6.98 -2.42 -2.08
C TRP A 60 6.57 -3.89 -2.20
N LEU A 61 5.96 -4.27 -3.32
CA LEU A 61 5.51 -5.64 -3.58
C LEU A 61 6.70 -6.62 -3.68
N GLN A 62 7.79 -6.24 -4.33
CA GLN A 62 9.01 -7.04 -4.41
C GLN A 62 9.70 -7.18 -3.04
N HIS A 63 9.67 -6.15 -2.21
CA HIS A 63 10.17 -6.24 -0.84
C HIS A 63 9.35 -7.23 -0.01
N LEU A 64 8.02 -7.15 -0.13
CA LEU A 64 7.11 -8.07 0.56
C LEU A 64 7.30 -9.51 0.09
N ASP A 65 7.45 -9.75 -1.22
CA ASP A 65 7.68 -11.08 -1.78
C ASP A 65 8.98 -11.68 -1.25
N ARG A 66 10.08 -10.90 -1.24
CA ARG A 66 11.35 -11.32 -0.64
C ARG A 66 11.21 -11.71 0.82
N TRP A 67 10.46 -10.96 1.61
CA TRP A 67 10.20 -11.32 3.01
C TRP A 67 9.44 -12.64 3.13
N PHE A 68 8.43 -12.87 2.27
CA PHE A 68 7.72 -14.15 2.24
C PHE A 68 8.59 -15.31 1.73
N CYS A 69 9.58 -15.04 0.88
CA CYS A 69 10.60 -16.02 0.50
C CYS A 69 11.48 -16.41 1.68
N THR A 70 11.96 -15.46 2.48
CA THR A 70 12.85 -15.78 3.63
C THR A 70 12.16 -16.64 4.67
N ILE A 71 10.86 -16.45 4.88
CA ILE A 71 10.06 -17.28 5.79
C ILE A 71 9.41 -18.49 5.10
N ASN A 72 9.77 -18.77 3.85
CA ASN A 72 9.25 -19.87 3.02
C ASN A 72 7.71 -20.02 3.07
N ARG A 73 6.99 -18.90 2.96
CA ARG A 73 5.54 -18.86 3.01
C ARG A 73 4.97 -18.31 1.72
N LYS A 74 3.92 -18.95 1.21
CA LYS A 74 3.16 -18.46 0.05
C LYS A 74 1.88 -17.78 0.54
N ILE A 75 1.53 -16.66 -0.08
CA ILE A 75 0.32 -15.90 0.25
C ILE A 75 -0.45 -15.46 -0.99
N LEU A 76 -1.74 -15.20 -0.78
CA LEU A 76 -2.59 -14.48 -1.70
C LEU A 76 -2.69 -13.03 -1.24
N LEU A 77 -2.25 -12.08 -2.06
CA LEU A 77 -2.41 -10.66 -1.79
C LEU A 77 -3.58 -10.10 -2.58
N LEU A 78 -4.61 -9.66 -1.87
CA LEU A 78 -5.80 -9.00 -2.43
C LEU A 78 -5.55 -7.50 -2.51
N VAL A 79 -5.74 -6.92 -3.69
CA VAL A 79 -5.55 -5.48 -3.93
C VAL A 79 -6.85 -4.88 -4.44
N ASP A 80 -7.23 -3.73 -3.88
CA ASP A 80 -8.39 -2.98 -4.36
C ASP A 80 -8.17 -2.50 -5.80
N ASN A 81 -9.20 -2.67 -6.63
CA ASN A 81 -9.26 -2.04 -7.92
C ASN A 81 -9.95 -0.68 -7.81
N ALA A 82 -9.15 0.35 -7.52
CA ALA A 82 -9.56 1.74 -7.65
C ALA A 82 -9.67 2.13 -9.14
N ASP A 83 -10.65 1.56 -9.86
CA ASP A 83 -11.13 2.09 -11.14
C ASP A 83 -12.43 2.86 -10.88
N LYS A 84 -12.29 4.14 -10.59
CA LYS A 84 -13.40 5.08 -10.66
C LYS A 84 -13.01 6.20 -11.61
N SER A 85 -13.51 6.11 -12.83
CA SER A 85 -13.50 7.22 -13.81
C SER A 85 -12.10 7.73 -14.20
N THR A 86 -11.45 7.07 -15.15
CA THR A 86 -10.69 7.81 -16.16
C THR A 86 -10.69 7.02 -17.45
N LYS A 87 -10.88 7.69 -18.58
CA LYS A 87 -10.82 7.12 -19.94
C LYS A 87 -9.41 6.63 -20.32
N GLN A 88 -8.64 6.11 -19.38
CA GLN A 88 -7.44 5.29 -19.61
C GLN A 88 -7.87 3.83 -19.57
N LYS A 89 -8.76 3.45 -20.49
CA LYS A 89 -8.92 2.05 -20.86
C LYS A 89 -7.60 1.61 -21.50
N LYS A 90 -7.11 0.44 -21.07
CA LYS A 90 -5.92 -0.31 -21.51
C LYS A 90 -4.69 -0.09 -20.62
N THR A 91 -4.27 -1.18 -19.96
CA THR A 91 -3.03 -1.38 -19.18
C THR A 91 -3.06 -1.23 -17.65
N LYS A 92 -4.10 -1.74 -16.97
CA LYS A 92 -3.85 -2.49 -15.72
C LYS A 92 -3.39 -3.91 -16.07
N GLN A 93 -2.29 -4.00 -16.83
CA GLN A 93 -1.58 -5.25 -16.95
C GLN A 93 -1.04 -5.52 -15.55
N LYS A 94 -1.23 -6.75 -15.05
CA LYS A 94 -0.47 -7.26 -13.91
C LYS A 94 0.97 -6.78 -14.12
N PRO A 95 1.59 -6.09 -13.15
CA PRO A 95 2.93 -5.58 -13.36
C PRO A 95 3.81 -6.76 -13.78
N ASP A 96 4.63 -6.58 -14.82
CA ASP A 96 5.49 -7.64 -15.38
C ASP A 96 6.63 -7.93 -14.40
N ILE A 97 6.26 -8.58 -13.30
CA ILE A 97 7.09 -8.88 -12.16
C ILE A 97 6.89 -10.35 -11.85
N LYS A 98 8.01 -11.06 -11.82
CA LYS A 98 8.06 -12.44 -11.34
C LYS A 98 8.06 -12.41 -9.82
N LEU A 99 6.89 -12.65 -9.24
CA LEU A 99 6.72 -12.93 -7.81
C LEU A 99 6.74 -14.44 -7.60
N THR A 100 7.47 -14.92 -6.60
CA THR A 100 7.59 -16.37 -6.34
C THR A 100 6.67 -16.85 -5.23
N ASN A 101 6.44 -16.00 -4.23
CA ASN A 101 5.73 -16.37 -3.01
C ASN A 101 4.40 -15.63 -2.84
N ILE A 102 4.22 -14.52 -3.55
CA ILE A 102 2.97 -13.76 -3.57
C ILE A 102 2.21 -14.01 -4.87
N LYS A 103 0.98 -14.51 -4.73
CA LYS A 103 -0.02 -14.44 -5.80
C LYS A 103 -0.84 -13.16 -5.66
N LEU A 104 -0.71 -12.27 -6.63
CA LEU A 104 -1.45 -11.01 -6.67
C LEU A 104 -2.84 -11.21 -7.30
N VAL A 105 -3.91 -10.76 -6.62
CA VAL A 105 -5.28 -10.76 -7.14
C VAL A 105 -5.90 -9.38 -6.94
N TYR A 106 -6.39 -8.80 -8.03
CA TYR A 106 -7.16 -7.56 -8.00
C TYR A 106 -8.64 -7.88 -7.81
N LEU A 107 -9.28 -7.16 -6.90
CA LEU A 107 -10.72 -7.26 -6.68
C LEU A 107 -11.49 -6.62 -7.86
N PRO A 108 -12.76 -7.01 -8.11
CA PRO A 108 -13.57 -6.38 -9.14
C PRO A 108 -13.79 -4.89 -8.82
N SER A 109 -13.91 -4.07 -9.87
CA SER A 109 -14.33 -2.67 -9.70
C SER A 109 -15.75 -2.61 -9.11
N ASN A 110 -16.01 -1.64 -8.24
CA ASN A 110 -17.30 -1.41 -7.58
C ASN A 110 -17.81 -2.51 -6.64
N THR A 111 -16.93 -3.36 -6.08
CA THR A 111 -17.33 -4.30 -5.02
C THR A 111 -17.28 -3.62 -3.64
N THR A 112 -18.21 -2.70 -3.44
CA THR A 112 -18.43 -1.86 -2.25
C THR A 112 -18.45 -2.66 -0.95
N ALA A 113 -17.65 -2.22 0.04
CA ALA A 113 -17.62 -2.53 1.48
C ALA A 113 -17.65 -4.01 1.93
N HIS A 114 -18.52 -4.86 1.40
CA HIS A 114 -18.72 -6.24 1.84
C HIS A 114 -17.50 -7.15 1.62
N LEU A 115 -16.76 -6.98 0.51
CA LEU A 115 -15.56 -7.78 0.22
C LEU A 115 -14.26 -7.07 0.56
N GLN A 116 -14.33 -5.82 1.00
CA GLN A 116 -13.19 -4.91 1.15
C GLN A 116 -13.07 -4.42 2.58
N PRO A 117 -12.56 -5.26 3.51
CA PRO A 117 -12.46 -4.89 4.92
C PRO A 117 -11.62 -3.62 5.14
N MET A 118 -10.67 -3.34 4.23
CA MET A 118 -9.84 -2.13 4.30
C MET A 118 -10.64 -0.84 4.08
N ASP A 119 -11.51 -0.82 3.06
CA ASP A 119 -12.36 0.33 2.73
C ASP A 119 -13.63 0.42 3.59
N ALA A 120 -14.10 -0.73 4.11
CA ALA A 120 -15.30 -0.79 4.95
C ALA A 120 -15.09 -0.07 6.29
N GLU A 121 -13.98 -0.33 6.98
CA GLU A 121 -13.79 0.17 8.34
C GLU A 121 -12.35 0.57 8.67
N ILE A 122 -11.35 -0.18 8.20
CA ILE A 122 -9.97 -0.02 8.66
C ILE A 122 -9.42 1.37 8.29
N ILE A 123 -9.62 1.82 7.04
CA ILE A 123 -9.16 3.14 6.60
C ILE A 123 -9.89 4.26 7.36
N CYS A 124 -11.20 4.11 7.59
CA CYS A 124 -11.99 5.10 8.33
C CYS A 124 -11.52 5.22 9.78
N SER A 125 -11.35 4.07 10.46
CA SER A 125 -10.84 3.97 11.83
C SER A 125 -9.40 4.45 11.96
N PHE A 126 -8.55 4.19 10.95
CA PHE A 126 -7.20 4.74 10.93
C PHE A 126 -7.23 6.27 10.84
N LYS A 127 -7.99 6.83 9.90
CA LYS A 127 -8.11 8.29 9.71
C LYS A 127 -8.69 9.00 10.92
N SER A 128 -9.64 8.39 11.64
CA SER A 128 -10.27 9.03 12.81
C SER A 128 -9.28 9.30 13.96
N LYS A 129 -8.17 8.55 14.03
CA LYS A 129 -7.10 8.73 15.03
C LYS A 129 -6.12 9.86 14.71
N TYR A 130 -6.10 10.34 13.47
CA TYR A 130 -5.21 11.41 13.01
C TYR A 130 -6.08 12.56 12.48
N LYS A 131 -6.59 13.38 13.40
CA LYS A 131 -7.26 14.65 13.09
C LYS A 131 -6.25 15.79 13.10
#